data_AF-A0A958J3T6-F1
#
_entry.id   AF-A0A958J3T6-F1
#
_cell.length_a   1.000
_cell.length_b   1.000
_cell.length_c   1.000
_cell.angle_alpha   90.00
_cell.angle_beta   90.00
_cell.angle_gamma   90.00
#
_symmetry.space_group_name_H-M   'P 1'
#
loop_
_entity.id
_entity.type
_entity.pdbx_description
1 polymer ?
#
loop_
_entity_poly.entity_id
_entity_poly.type
_entity_poly.pdbx_seq_one_letter_code
_entity_poly.pdbx_strand_id
1 'polypeptide(L)'
;MRILYKKLSNLVILLIVWFAATMTPLLARSLDAYPLDEFERTGINRLEGYLLGLNTTSGRKNLVVGQLLSGAEIKLSDNIAPKALPVNDSDFQASLKPLLPPSGTTRIAILDITNPQEPAYAAINGQQQFVPGSVGKIVLALTFFDQLAQLYPFDLEKRKAVLKQRYLIANSFTENDSHVIPIWRRNIGILSFQPISRGDRANIWSYLDWMLSASSNAAASMIAREIVTIAKFRKEYPPDLSEQIRFIKSSSPSSLGRLLRESVVSALSKAGLDPKKLNQTSLFTSRAKQIVQGSGSTANVHQLITLMYKMETGNLIDQFSSLALKKLLYSTQKRIRYASADSLDRAAVYYKAGSLFSCNPQQLQPCHRYQGTKTNQMNSIALIEDPARAPRLRYIVALSTDILRQNSSVLHAQLANVVHKFMKRRSVFSNHPRILALRRKAKPIEAYD
;
A
#
# COMPACT_ATOMS: atom_id res chain seq x y z
N MET A 1 68.41 -14.45 31.42
CA MET A 1 67.67 -14.44 30.12
C MET A 1 66.29 -15.12 30.15
N ARG A 2 66.06 -16.26 30.85
CA ARG A 2 64.75 -16.94 30.87
C ARG A 2 63.61 -16.25 31.66
N ILE A 3 63.94 -15.33 32.58
CA ILE A 3 62.92 -14.63 33.40
C ILE A 3 62.37 -13.39 32.67
N LEU A 4 63.15 -12.76 31.79
CA LEU A 4 62.70 -11.60 31.00
C LEU A 4 61.69 -11.99 29.91
N TYR A 5 61.85 -13.17 29.29
CA TYR A 5 60.95 -13.64 28.24
C TYR A 5 59.54 -13.96 28.74
N LYS A 6 59.40 -14.45 29.99
CA LYS A 6 58.09 -14.75 30.60
C LYS A 6 57.32 -13.48 31.02
N LYS A 7 58.02 -12.38 31.31
CA LYS A 7 57.37 -11.09 31.63
C LYS A 7 56.92 -10.34 30.37
N LEU A 8 57.65 -10.43 29.25
CA LEU A 8 57.20 -9.86 27.97
C LEU A 8 56.01 -10.63 27.36
N SER A 9 55.97 -11.97 27.48
CA SER A 9 54.85 -12.76 26.96
C SER A 9 53.53 -12.45 27.67
N ASN A 10 53.56 -12.23 28.98
CA ASN A 10 52.36 -11.91 29.77
C ASN A 10 51.89 -10.47 29.53
N LEU A 11 52.79 -9.53 29.23
CA LEU A 11 52.43 -8.14 28.94
C LEU A 11 51.79 -7.99 27.55
N VAL A 12 52.26 -8.75 26.55
CA VAL A 12 51.66 -8.78 25.20
C VAL A 12 50.29 -9.48 25.21
N ILE A 13 50.12 -10.54 26.00
CA ILE A 13 48.81 -11.21 26.17
C ILE A 13 47.84 -10.30 26.92
N LEU A 14 48.27 -9.57 27.97
CA LEU A 14 47.40 -8.61 28.65
C LEU A 14 47.00 -7.42 27.75
N LEU A 15 47.90 -6.91 26.90
CA LEU A 15 47.58 -5.84 25.94
C LEU A 15 46.63 -6.31 24.84
N ILE A 16 46.73 -7.55 24.36
CA ILE A 16 45.78 -8.12 23.39
C ILE A 16 44.40 -8.37 24.04
N VAL A 17 44.36 -8.78 25.30
CA VAL A 17 43.10 -8.96 26.06
C VAL A 17 42.46 -7.61 26.42
N TRP A 18 43.25 -6.55 26.66
CA TRP A 18 42.71 -5.21 26.90
C TRP A 18 42.23 -4.52 25.62
N PHE A 19 42.92 -4.71 24.48
CA PHE A 19 42.48 -4.17 23.18
C PHE A 19 41.26 -4.93 22.62
N ALA A 20 41.09 -6.21 22.97
CA ALA A 20 39.91 -7.00 22.63
C ALA A 20 38.70 -6.70 23.55
N ALA A 21 38.91 -6.09 24.72
CA ALA A 21 37.85 -5.75 25.68
C ALA A 21 37.30 -4.33 25.51
N THR A 22 37.92 -3.46 24.71
CA THR A 22 37.48 -2.06 24.50
C THR A 22 37.03 -1.74 23.07
N MET A 23 36.89 -2.75 22.19
CA MET A 23 36.49 -2.57 20.78
C MET A 23 35.40 -3.55 20.32
N THR A 24 34.55 -4.02 21.22
CA THR A 24 33.19 -4.41 20.85
C THR A 24 32.27 -3.26 21.20
N PRO A 25 31.98 -2.33 20.27
CA PRO A 25 30.64 -1.81 20.31
C PRO A 25 29.76 -3.06 20.17
N LEU A 26 29.06 -3.44 21.25
CA LEU A 26 27.72 -3.95 21.08
C LEU A 26 26.99 -2.86 20.30
N LEU A 27 27.16 -2.87 18.97
CA LEU A 27 26.06 -2.58 18.09
C LEU A 27 25.03 -3.61 18.53
N ALA A 28 24.20 -3.21 19.48
CA ALA A 28 22.81 -3.59 19.45
C ALA A 28 22.41 -3.34 18.00
N ARG A 29 22.49 -4.39 17.18
CA ARG A 29 21.67 -4.48 15.99
C ARG A 29 20.30 -4.34 16.58
N SER A 30 19.79 -3.12 16.58
CA SER A 30 18.36 -2.91 16.60
C SER A 30 17.88 -3.84 15.51
N LEU A 31 17.18 -4.89 15.94
CA LEU A 31 16.38 -5.69 15.04
C LEU A 31 15.29 -4.73 14.58
N ASP A 32 15.66 -3.82 13.68
CA ASP A 32 14.79 -2.85 13.05
C ASP A 32 13.81 -3.72 12.27
N ALA A 33 12.65 -3.87 12.90
CA ALA A 33 11.61 -4.80 12.51
C ALA A 33 10.76 -4.15 11.44
N TYR A 34 10.02 -4.94 10.65
CA TYR A 34 8.80 -4.51 9.95
C TYR A 34 7.88 -3.68 10.90
N PRO A 35 6.79 -2.95 10.53
CA PRO A 35 5.98 -2.18 11.48
C PRO A 35 5.18 -3.06 12.44
N LEU A 36 5.70 -4.23 12.80
CA LEU A 36 5.36 -5.12 13.88
C LEU A 36 5.41 -4.41 15.24
N ASP A 37 6.25 -3.39 15.37
CA ASP A 37 6.33 -2.49 16.52
C ASP A 37 5.10 -1.58 16.68
N GLU A 38 4.25 -1.47 15.65
CA GLU A 38 3.05 -0.63 15.68
C GLU A 38 1.86 -1.26 16.43
N PHE A 39 2.01 -2.48 16.97
CA PHE A 39 0.95 -3.18 17.70
C PHE A 39 0.40 -2.32 18.85
N GLU A 40 1.26 -1.78 19.72
CA GLU A 40 0.81 -1.00 20.88
C GLU A 40 0.03 0.25 20.47
N ARG A 41 0.42 0.90 19.37
CA ARG A 41 -0.28 2.10 18.89
C ARG A 41 -1.61 1.76 18.20
N THR A 42 -1.68 0.64 17.48
CA THR A 42 -2.78 0.34 16.57
C THR A 42 -3.75 -0.72 17.08
N GLY A 43 -3.31 -1.62 17.96
CA GLY A 43 -4.04 -2.82 18.36
C GLY A 43 -4.22 -3.85 17.23
N ILE A 44 -3.41 -3.79 16.16
CA ILE A 44 -3.45 -4.78 15.07
C ILE A 44 -2.75 -6.05 15.57
N ASN A 45 -3.51 -6.98 16.15
CA ASN A 45 -2.99 -8.17 16.85
C ASN A 45 -1.97 -8.99 16.03
N ARG A 46 -2.13 -9.10 14.71
CA ARG A 46 -1.19 -9.88 13.88
C ARG A 46 0.24 -9.31 13.87
N LEU A 47 0.41 -8.02 14.17
CA LEU A 47 1.71 -7.37 14.22
C LEU A 47 2.52 -7.91 15.41
N GLU A 48 1.87 -8.08 16.57
CA GLU A 48 2.46 -8.78 17.72
C GLU A 48 2.81 -10.23 17.36
N GLY A 49 1.87 -10.97 16.76
CA GLY A 49 2.13 -12.37 16.37
C GLY A 49 3.29 -12.53 15.40
N TYR A 50 3.43 -11.63 14.43
CA TYR A 50 4.58 -11.60 13.53
C TYR A 50 5.87 -11.18 14.26
N LEU A 51 5.83 -10.23 15.20
CA LEU A 51 7.00 -9.84 16.00
C LEU A 51 7.54 -11.01 16.80
N LEU A 52 6.65 -11.70 17.52
CA LEU A 52 6.99 -12.88 18.31
C LEU A 52 7.46 -14.04 17.42
N GLY A 53 6.84 -14.20 16.25
CA GLY A 53 7.24 -15.18 15.24
C GLY A 53 8.66 -14.97 14.69
N LEU A 54 9.18 -13.73 14.64
CA LEU A 54 10.57 -13.47 14.26
C LEU A 54 11.59 -14.05 15.25
N ASN A 55 11.18 -14.25 16.51
CA ASN A 55 12.03 -14.76 17.59
C ASN A 55 11.85 -16.28 17.82
N THR A 56 11.12 -16.99 16.95
CA THR A 56 10.87 -18.44 17.06
C THR A 56 11.13 -19.16 15.74
N THR A 57 11.61 -20.40 15.81
CA THR A 57 12.00 -21.21 14.63
C THR A 57 10.80 -21.65 13.77
N SER A 58 9.60 -21.68 14.34
CA SER A 58 8.36 -22.19 13.71
C SER A 58 7.56 -21.13 12.94
N GLY A 59 7.98 -19.86 12.98
CA GLY A 59 7.15 -18.74 12.53
C GLY A 59 7.75 -17.85 11.44
N ARG A 60 8.91 -18.20 10.86
CA ARG A 60 9.55 -17.39 9.81
C ARG A 60 8.66 -17.31 8.58
N LYS A 61 7.79 -16.31 8.55
CA LYS A 61 7.44 -15.66 7.29
C LYS A 61 8.77 -15.20 6.72
N ASN A 62 9.13 -15.68 5.53
CA ASN A 62 10.29 -15.19 4.78
C ASN A 62 10.00 -13.74 4.35
N LEU A 63 10.04 -12.82 5.31
CA LEU A 63 10.05 -11.38 5.06
C LEU A 63 11.39 -11.09 4.41
N VAL A 64 11.35 -10.50 3.23
CA VAL A 64 12.56 -10.03 2.55
C VAL A 64 13.11 -8.80 3.26
N VAL A 65 14.37 -8.44 3.02
CA VAL A 65 15.07 -7.35 3.72
C VAL A 65 14.28 -6.03 3.66
N GLY A 66 13.70 -5.73 2.50
CA GLY A 66 12.88 -4.55 2.29
C GLY A 66 11.50 -4.58 2.96
N GLN A 67 11.16 -5.67 3.67
CA GLN A 67 10.01 -5.78 4.56
C GLN A 67 10.45 -5.72 6.02
N LEU A 68 11.51 -4.99 6.38
CA LEU A 68 11.98 -4.87 7.77
C LEU A 68 12.10 -3.42 8.26
N LEU A 69 11.41 -2.45 7.63
CA LEU A 69 11.24 -1.10 8.17
C LEU A 69 10.30 -1.06 9.38
N SER A 70 10.73 -0.37 10.43
CA SER A 70 9.94 -0.10 11.63
C SER A 70 8.90 0.97 11.34
N GLY A 71 7.95 1.11 12.26
CA GLY A 71 6.99 2.20 12.22
C GLY A 71 7.63 3.58 12.09
N ALA A 72 8.77 3.81 12.75
CA ALA A 72 9.49 5.09 12.74
C ALA A 72 10.30 5.34 11.46
N GLU A 73 10.71 4.28 10.75
CA GLU A 73 11.45 4.38 9.50
C GLU A 73 10.54 4.69 8.30
N ILE A 74 9.25 4.36 8.40
CA ILE A 74 8.26 4.73 7.39
C ILE A 74 7.88 6.20 7.60
N LYS A 75 8.31 7.06 6.67
CA LYS A 75 8.13 8.53 6.72
C LYS A 75 7.48 9.07 5.45
N LEU A 76 6.87 10.24 5.53
CA LEU A 76 6.47 11.01 4.35
C LEU A 76 7.69 11.69 3.73
N SER A 77 7.57 12.13 2.48
CA SER A 77 8.58 12.96 1.83
C SER A 77 8.19 14.43 1.95
N ASP A 78 8.76 15.13 2.93
CA ASP A 78 8.32 16.47 3.35
C ASP A 78 8.74 17.62 2.42
N ASN A 79 9.46 17.34 1.32
CA ASN A 79 10.08 18.37 0.46
C ASN A 79 9.99 18.07 -1.05
N ILE A 80 8.95 17.39 -1.52
CA ILE A 80 8.79 17.18 -2.97
C ILE A 80 8.13 18.41 -3.62
N ALA A 81 8.81 18.99 -4.63
CA ALA A 81 8.27 20.01 -5.51
C ALA A 81 8.28 19.48 -6.96
N PRO A 82 7.22 19.73 -7.77
CA PRO A 82 6.03 20.53 -7.51
C PRO A 82 4.93 19.76 -6.75
N LYS A 83 3.98 20.48 -6.14
CA LYS A 83 2.83 19.86 -5.45
C LYS A 83 1.86 19.12 -6.38
N ALA A 84 1.84 19.50 -7.66
CA ALA A 84 1.09 18.81 -8.72
C ALA A 84 1.96 17.74 -9.39
N LEU A 85 1.33 16.81 -10.12
CA LEU A 85 2.10 15.90 -10.97
C LEU A 85 2.80 16.69 -12.09
N PRO A 86 4.07 16.37 -12.40
CA PRO A 86 4.76 16.93 -13.56
C PRO A 86 4.02 16.62 -14.87
N VAL A 87 4.24 17.46 -15.87
CA VAL A 87 3.86 17.12 -17.24
C VAL A 87 4.60 15.86 -17.71
N ASN A 88 4.01 15.19 -18.68
CA ASN A 88 4.54 13.93 -19.19
C ASN A 88 5.87 14.15 -19.94
N ASP A 89 6.94 13.51 -19.46
CA ASP A 89 8.29 13.52 -20.04
C ASP A 89 8.32 12.60 -21.27
N SER A 90 8.47 13.19 -22.45
CA SER A 90 8.45 12.48 -23.74
C SER A 90 9.59 11.48 -23.88
N ASP A 91 10.78 11.81 -23.39
CA ASP A 91 11.98 10.98 -23.52
C ASP A 91 11.91 9.80 -22.57
N PHE A 92 11.42 10.04 -21.35
CA PHE A 92 11.11 8.99 -20.40
C PHE A 92 10.05 8.05 -20.97
N GLN A 93 8.95 8.59 -21.50
CA GLN A 93 7.91 7.77 -22.13
C GLN A 93 8.44 6.96 -23.32
N ALA A 94 9.24 7.57 -24.20
CA ALA A 94 9.85 6.91 -25.35
C ALA A 94 10.79 5.78 -24.94
N SER A 95 11.54 5.97 -23.84
CA SER A 95 12.43 4.95 -23.27
C SER A 95 11.69 3.83 -22.55
N LEU A 96 10.51 4.12 -21.98
CA LEU A 96 9.67 3.15 -21.28
C LEU A 96 8.91 2.24 -22.24
N LYS A 97 8.42 2.77 -23.35
CA LYS A 97 7.52 2.05 -24.29
C LYS A 97 8.07 0.71 -24.81
N PRO A 98 9.35 0.58 -25.20
CA PRO A 98 9.90 -0.69 -25.69
C PRO A 98 9.99 -1.79 -24.63
N LEU A 99 9.84 -1.46 -23.34
CA LEU A 99 9.93 -2.41 -22.23
C LEU A 99 8.61 -3.14 -21.96
N LEU A 100 7.51 -2.70 -22.59
CA LEU A 100 6.17 -3.20 -22.33
C LEU A 100 5.76 -4.24 -23.36
N PRO A 101 4.82 -5.15 -23.01
CA PRO A 101 4.25 -6.07 -23.97
C PRO A 101 3.60 -5.27 -25.12
N PRO A 102 3.67 -5.75 -26.36
CA PRO A 102 3.00 -5.13 -27.50
C PRO A 102 1.49 -5.39 -27.39
N SER A 103 0.82 -4.71 -26.47
CA SER A 103 -0.64 -4.75 -26.32
C SER A 103 -1.19 -3.35 -26.09
N GLY A 104 -2.24 -2.99 -26.83
CA GLY A 104 -3.03 -1.78 -26.56
C GLY A 104 -3.75 -1.80 -25.20
N THR A 105 -3.69 -2.93 -24.48
CA THR A 105 -4.34 -3.12 -23.18
C THR A 105 -3.41 -2.87 -21.99
N THR A 106 -2.12 -2.64 -22.22
CA THR A 106 -1.18 -2.27 -21.16
C THR A 106 -1.27 -0.78 -20.88
N ARG A 107 -1.53 -0.44 -19.62
CA ARG A 107 -1.63 0.92 -19.10
C ARG A 107 -0.63 1.03 -17.97
N ILE A 108 0.32 1.95 -18.10
CA ILE A 108 1.33 2.15 -17.06
C ILE A 108 1.58 3.63 -16.88
N ALA A 109 1.80 4.04 -15.64
CA ALA A 109 2.36 5.34 -15.32
C ALA A 109 3.46 5.15 -14.28
N ILE A 110 4.55 5.90 -14.44
CA ILE A 110 5.68 5.93 -13.51
C ILE A 110 5.96 7.38 -13.16
N LEU A 111 6.11 7.65 -11.87
CA LEU A 111 6.60 8.90 -11.34
C LEU A 111 7.92 8.65 -10.61
N ASP A 112 9.01 9.11 -11.19
CA ASP A 112 10.32 9.15 -10.53
C ASP A 112 10.35 10.34 -9.57
N ILE A 113 10.52 10.07 -8.28
CA ILE A 113 10.65 11.07 -7.22
C ILE A 113 12.00 10.94 -6.51
N THR A 114 12.98 10.33 -7.18
CA THR A 114 14.32 10.13 -6.63
C THR A 114 14.99 11.46 -6.31
N ASN A 115 14.90 12.41 -7.25
CA ASN A 115 15.18 13.82 -6.97
C ASN A 115 13.87 14.51 -6.60
N PRO A 116 13.63 14.86 -5.33
CA PRO A 116 12.38 15.47 -4.91
C PRO A 116 12.17 16.88 -5.47
N GLN A 117 13.19 17.53 -6.03
CA GLN A 117 13.07 18.85 -6.66
C GLN A 117 12.80 18.78 -8.17
N GLU A 118 13.06 17.63 -8.79
CA GLU A 118 12.87 17.42 -10.24
C GLU A 118 12.20 16.06 -10.50
N PRO A 119 10.97 15.83 -10.01
CA PRO A 119 10.26 14.60 -10.30
C PRO A 119 9.94 14.49 -11.80
N ALA A 120 10.02 13.27 -12.34
CA ALA A 120 9.78 12.99 -13.75
C ALA A 120 8.63 12.00 -13.90
N TYR A 121 7.65 12.32 -14.74
CA TYR A 121 6.44 11.52 -14.94
C TYR A 121 6.38 10.99 -16.38
N ALA A 122 6.06 9.71 -16.55
CA ALA A 122 5.80 9.11 -17.85
C ALA A 122 4.58 8.19 -17.78
N ALA A 123 3.72 8.22 -18.79
CA ALA A 123 2.55 7.34 -18.84
C ALA A 123 2.22 6.84 -20.25
N ILE A 124 1.94 5.54 -20.36
CA ILE A 124 1.45 4.90 -21.59
C ILE A 124 0.01 4.48 -21.34
N ASN A 125 -0.89 4.94 -22.21
CA ASN A 125 -2.34 4.78 -22.06
C ASN A 125 -2.87 5.34 -20.72
N GLY A 126 -2.25 6.42 -20.22
CA GLY A 126 -2.40 6.90 -18.85
C GLY A 126 -3.82 7.28 -18.43
N GLN A 127 -4.63 7.75 -19.37
CA GLN A 127 -6.00 8.21 -19.14
C GLN A 127 -7.07 7.12 -19.36
N GLN A 128 -6.70 5.98 -19.98
CA GLN A 128 -7.66 4.91 -20.26
C GLN A 128 -8.19 4.29 -18.97
N GLN A 129 -9.51 4.17 -18.89
CA GLN A 129 -10.18 3.67 -17.71
C GLN A 129 -10.24 2.13 -17.67
N PHE A 130 -10.25 1.58 -16.46
CA PHE A 130 -10.40 0.16 -16.18
C PHE A 130 -11.07 -0.04 -14.82
N VAL A 131 -11.56 -1.26 -14.55
CA VAL A 131 -12.11 -1.61 -13.23
C VAL A 131 -10.94 -1.84 -12.25
N PRO A 132 -10.84 -1.11 -11.12
CA PRO A 132 -9.67 -1.17 -10.25
C PRO A 132 -9.54 -2.50 -9.48
N GLY A 133 -10.63 -3.24 -9.31
CA GLY A 133 -10.67 -4.39 -8.41
C GLY A 133 -10.22 -4.01 -7.00
N SER A 134 -9.41 -4.85 -6.36
CA SER A 134 -8.96 -4.59 -4.99
C SER A 134 -7.98 -3.42 -4.83
N VAL A 135 -7.49 -2.79 -5.91
CA VAL A 135 -6.79 -1.49 -5.80
C VAL A 135 -7.74 -0.42 -5.28
N GLY A 136 -9.02 -0.47 -5.63
CA GLY A 136 -10.02 0.50 -5.19
C GLY A 136 -10.29 0.49 -3.68
N LYS A 137 -9.81 -0.51 -2.92
CA LYS A 137 -9.87 -0.51 -1.44
C LYS A 137 -9.08 0.66 -0.84
N ILE A 138 -8.09 1.19 -1.56
CA ILE A 138 -7.39 2.43 -1.17
C ILE A 138 -8.36 3.62 -1.13
N VAL A 139 -9.31 3.69 -2.06
CA VAL A 139 -10.33 4.76 -2.09
C VAL A 139 -11.25 4.67 -0.87
N LEU A 140 -11.60 3.46 -0.41
CA LEU A 140 -12.36 3.29 0.83
C LEU A 140 -11.56 3.73 2.06
N ALA A 141 -10.27 3.38 2.15
CA ALA A 141 -9.41 3.86 3.24
C ALA A 141 -9.29 5.38 3.24
N LEU A 142 -9.03 5.99 2.08
CA LEU A 142 -9.01 7.44 1.88
C LEU A 142 -10.31 8.08 2.36
N THR A 143 -11.46 7.57 1.90
CA THR A 143 -12.78 8.11 2.25
C THR A 143 -13.04 8.03 3.76
N PHE A 144 -12.68 6.91 4.39
CA PHE A 144 -12.85 6.73 5.82
C PHE A 144 -11.97 7.69 6.63
N PHE A 145 -10.69 7.83 6.27
CA PHE A 145 -9.78 8.77 6.94
C PHE A 145 -10.21 10.23 6.74
N ASP A 146 -10.64 10.60 5.53
CA ASP A 146 -11.17 11.94 5.22
C ASP A 146 -12.40 12.27 6.09
N GLN A 147 -13.34 11.34 6.23
CA GLN A 147 -14.49 11.51 7.11
C GLN A 147 -14.09 11.69 8.58
N LEU A 148 -13.14 10.89 9.10
CA LEU A 148 -12.63 11.09 10.47
C LEU A 148 -11.92 12.44 10.61
N ALA A 149 -11.19 12.88 9.59
CA ALA A 149 -10.54 14.17 9.59
C ALA A 149 -11.55 15.33 9.64
N GLN A 150 -12.67 15.18 8.94
CA GLN A 150 -13.76 16.17 8.98
C GLN A 150 -14.54 16.16 10.29
N LEU A 151 -14.73 15.00 10.91
CA LEU A 151 -15.41 14.91 12.20
C LEU A 151 -14.59 15.55 13.33
N TYR A 152 -13.27 15.37 13.28
CA TYR A 152 -12.36 15.78 14.36
C TYR A 152 -11.18 16.60 13.79
N PRO A 153 -11.42 17.77 13.18
CA PRO A 153 -10.40 18.52 12.43
C PRO A 153 -9.19 18.91 13.28
N PHE A 154 -9.38 19.16 14.57
CA PHE A 154 -8.33 19.60 15.49
C PHE A 154 -8.08 18.62 16.64
N ASP A 155 -8.71 17.44 16.62
CA ASP A 155 -8.62 16.45 17.69
C ASP A 155 -8.07 15.13 17.15
N LEU A 156 -6.76 15.12 16.98
CA LEU A 156 -6.03 13.96 16.48
C LEU A 156 -6.12 12.76 17.45
N GLU A 157 -6.16 13.02 18.75
CA GLU A 157 -6.27 11.96 19.76
C GLU A 157 -7.63 11.27 19.67
N LYS A 158 -8.71 12.00 19.41
CA LYS A 158 -10.03 11.39 19.17
C LYS A 158 -10.06 10.56 17.89
N ARG A 159 -9.37 10.98 16.81
CA ARG A 159 -9.22 10.13 15.61
C ARG A 159 -8.48 8.84 15.93
N LYS A 160 -7.36 8.92 16.66
CA LYS A 160 -6.58 7.75 17.08
C LYS A 160 -7.39 6.83 18.01
N ALA A 161 -8.15 7.41 18.94
CA ALA A 161 -9.03 6.69 19.85
C ALA A 161 -10.11 5.94 19.09
N VAL A 162 -10.81 6.58 18.14
CA VAL A 162 -11.79 5.90 17.29
C VAL A 162 -11.16 4.72 16.54
N LEU A 163 -9.98 4.91 15.93
CA LEU A 163 -9.31 3.86 15.17
C LEU A 163 -8.90 2.65 16.04
N LYS A 164 -8.44 2.89 17.27
CA LYS A 164 -7.91 1.86 18.18
C LYS A 164 -8.98 1.21 19.06
N GLN A 165 -9.93 2.00 19.56
CA GLN A 165 -10.86 1.61 20.63
C GLN A 165 -12.23 1.18 20.10
N ARG A 166 -12.66 1.67 18.92
CA ARG A 166 -13.93 1.22 18.33
C ARG A 166 -13.73 -0.17 17.73
N TYR A 167 -14.43 -1.14 18.29
CA TYR A 167 -14.50 -2.50 17.78
C TYR A 167 -15.66 -2.65 16.79
N LEU A 168 -15.37 -3.28 15.65
CA LEU A 168 -16.37 -3.74 14.72
C LEU A 168 -16.60 -5.24 14.96
N ILE A 169 -17.87 -5.65 14.86
CA ILE A 169 -18.28 -7.05 14.95
C ILE A 169 -18.74 -7.48 13.55
N ALA A 170 -18.08 -8.50 13.00
CA ALA A 170 -18.40 -9.08 11.71
C ALA A 170 -19.86 -9.54 11.67
N ASN A 171 -20.58 -9.13 10.63
CA ASN A 171 -22.00 -9.40 10.43
C ASN A 171 -22.26 -9.80 8.96
N SER A 172 -23.49 -9.65 8.48
CA SER A 172 -23.85 -10.00 7.10
C SER A 172 -23.00 -9.32 6.01
N PHE A 173 -22.27 -8.23 6.31
CA PHE A 173 -21.34 -7.62 5.36
C PHE A 173 -20.12 -8.51 5.04
N THR A 174 -19.77 -9.46 5.90
CA THR A 174 -18.58 -10.32 5.75
C THR A 174 -18.85 -11.62 5.02
N GLU A 175 -20.11 -11.94 4.73
CA GLU A 175 -20.51 -13.20 4.10
C GLU A 175 -19.96 -13.32 2.67
N ASN A 176 -19.61 -14.55 2.27
CA ASN A 176 -19.11 -14.91 0.93
C ASN A 176 -17.77 -14.26 0.54
N ASP A 177 -16.82 -14.17 1.48
CA ASP A 177 -15.42 -13.85 1.18
C ASP A 177 -14.53 -15.11 1.22
N SER A 178 -13.70 -15.27 0.21
CA SER A 178 -12.71 -16.36 0.12
C SER A 178 -11.29 -15.92 0.52
N HIS A 179 -11.08 -14.64 0.82
CA HIS A 179 -9.80 -14.15 1.30
C HIS A 179 -9.60 -14.54 2.77
N VAL A 180 -8.42 -15.08 3.06
CA VAL A 180 -8.00 -15.42 4.43
C VAL A 180 -7.18 -14.30 5.03
N ILE A 181 -7.46 -13.99 6.29
CA ILE A 181 -6.75 -13.01 7.11
C ILE A 181 -5.91 -13.71 8.16
N PRO A 182 -4.76 -13.15 8.56
CA PRO A 182 -4.02 -13.62 9.72
C PRO A 182 -4.72 -13.21 11.02
N ILE A 183 -4.91 -14.17 11.92
CA ILE A 183 -5.50 -13.97 13.24
C ILE A 183 -4.52 -14.46 14.30
N TRP A 184 -4.04 -13.53 15.11
CA TRP A 184 -3.18 -13.82 16.24
C TRP A 184 -4.01 -14.04 17.50
N ARG A 185 -3.85 -15.22 18.12
CA ARG A 185 -4.51 -15.60 19.38
C ARG A 185 -3.48 -15.63 20.50
N ARG A 186 -3.33 -14.49 21.17
CA ARG A 186 -2.30 -14.26 22.21
C ARG A 186 -2.33 -15.29 23.34
N ASN A 187 -3.52 -15.70 23.77
CA ASN A 187 -3.72 -16.63 24.88
C ASN A 187 -3.13 -18.03 24.64
N ILE A 188 -3.05 -18.46 23.38
CA ILE A 188 -2.52 -19.78 23.00
C ILE A 188 -1.28 -19.68 22.12
N GLY A 189 -0.78 -18.47 21.87
CA GLY A 189 0.43 -18.25 21.07
C GLY A 189 0.33 -18.70 19.60
N ILE A 190 -0.88 -18.73 19.01
CA ILE A 190 -1.10 -19.25 17.66
C ILE A 190 -1.46 -18.13 16.67
N LEU A 191 -0.78 -18.15 15.52
CA LEU A 191 -1.15 -17.38 14.34
C LEU A 191 -1.84 -18.28 13.31
N SER A 192 -3.16 -18.11 13.15
CA SER A 192 -3.95 -18.85 12.16
C SER A 192 -4.30 -17.99 10.95
N PHE A 193 -4.75 -18.63 9.87
CA PHE A 193 -5.24 -17.96 8.66
C PHE A 193 -6.63 -18.48 8.32
N GLN A 194 -7.63 -17.60 8.35
CA GLN A 194 -9.02 -17.96 8.08
C GLN A 194 -9.79 -16.76 7.48
N PRO A 195 -10.90 -16.98 6.76
CA PRO A 195 -11.81 -15.90 6.41
C PRO A 195 -12.43 -15.24 7.65
N ILE A 196 -12.85 -13.98 7.52
CA ILE A 196 -13.60 -13.28 8.59
C ILE A 196 -14.96 -13.97 8.77
N SER A 197 -15.19 -14.49 9.96
CA SER A 197 -16.42 -15.19 10.34
C SER A 197 -17.38 -14.25 11.07
N ARG A 198 -18.68 -14.52 10.98
CA ARG A 198 -19.70 -13.73 11.70
C ARG A 198 -19.40 -13.80 13.21
N GLY A 199 -19.43 -12.65 13.89
CA GLY A 199 -19.09 -12.53 15.30
C GLY A 199 -17.61 -12.23 15.58
N ASP A 200 -16.71 -12.40 14.60
CA ASP A 200 -15.32 -11.94 14.74
C ASP A 200 -15.29 -10.45 15.11
N ARG A 201 -14.49 -10.12 16.11
CA ARG A 201 -14.40 -8.78 16.69
C ARG A 201 -12.97 -8.26 16.58
N ALA A 202 -12.80 -7.07 16.01
CA ALA A 202 -11.53 -6.37 15.97
C ALA A 202 -11.72 -4.86 15.85
N ASN A 203 -10.69 -4.08 16.18
CA ASN A 203 -10.76 -2.63 16.04
C ASN A 203 -10.68 -2.16 14.57
N ILE A 204 -10.99 -0.89 14.32
CA ILE A 204 -10.97 -0.33 12.97
C ILE A 204 -9.59 -0.47 12.32
N TRP A 205 -8.50 -0.26 13.06
CA TRP A 205 -7.14 -0.49 12.53
C TRP A 205 -6.97 -1.89 11.96
N SER A 206 -7.45 -2.92 12.66
CA SER A 206 -7.38 -4.31 12.19
C SER A 206 -8.21 -4.53 10.93
N TYR A 207 -9.40 -3.92 10.81
CA TYR A 207 -10.20 -4.01 9.60
C TYR A 207 -9.59 -3.26 8.41
N LEU A 208 -9.01 -2.08 8.62
CA LEU A 208 -8.26 -1.36 7.58
C LEU A 208 -7.04 -2.17 7.12
N ASP A 209 -6.35 -2.79 8.08
CA ASP A 209 -5.22 -3.66 7.81
C ASP A 209 -5.64 -4.89 7.01
N TRP A 210 -6.62 -5.67 7.46
CA TRP A 210 -7.10 -6.85 6.72
C TRP A 210 -7.62 -6.49 5.33
N MET A 211 -8.27 -5.33 5.19
CA MET A 211 -8.74 -4.81 3.91
C MET A 211 -7.56 -4.57 2.93
N LEU A 212 -6.48 -3.97 3.39
CA LEU A 212 -5.37 -3.57 2.51
C LEU A 212 -4.29 -4.66 2.38
N SER A 213 -3.90 -5.28 3.50
CA SER A 213 -2.79 -6.22 3.58
C SER A 213 -3.12 -7.62 3.08
N ALA A 214 -4.25 -8.19 3.53
CA ALA A 214 -4.78 -9.48 3.11
C ALA A 214 -5.69 -9.35 1.89
N SER A 215 -6.02 -8.11 1.51
CA SER A 215 -6.99 -7.80 0.46
C SER A 215 -8.39 -8.35 0.76
N SER A 216 -8.78 -8.48 2.04
CA SER A 216 -10.09 -9.06 2.41
C SER A 216 -11.24 -8.23 1.85
N ASN A 217 -12.19 -8.90 1.20
CA ASN A 217 -13.42 -8.30 0.71
C ASN A 217 -14.39 -8.04 1.87
N ALA A 218 -14.47 -8.97 2.81
CA ALA A 218 -15.26 -8.84 4.03
C ALA A 218 -14.83 -7.60 4.84
N ALA A 219 -13.53 -7.40 5.03
CA ALA A 219 -13.02 -6.24 5.74
C ALA A 219 -13.35 -4.93 5.01
N ALA A 220 -13.21 -4.91 3.67
CA ALA A 220 -13.60 -3.75 2.87
C ALA A 220 -15.08 -3.41 2.99
N SER A 221 -15.95 -4.42 2.98
CA SER A 221 -17.40 -4.25 3.18
C SER A 221 -17.72 -3.69 4.57
N MET A 222 -17.00 -4.11 5.61
CA MET A 222 -17.15 -3.57 6.97
C MET A 222 -16.68 -2.11 7.07
N ILE A 223 -15.57 -1.74 6.44
CA ILE A 223 -15.13 -0.33 6.37
C ILE A 223 -16.14 0.52 5.59
N ALA A 224 -16.70 0.02 4.50
CA ALA A 224 -17.75 0.74 3.77
C ALA A 224 -19.02 0.94 4.60
N ARG A 225 -19.40 -0.04 5.44
CA ARG A 225 -20.48 0.14 6.42
C ARG A 225 -20.18 1.28 7.39
N GLU A 226 -18.95 1.38 7.89
CA GLU A 226 -18.54 2.49 8.76
C GLU A 226 -18.55 3.84 8.03
N ILE A 227 -18.14 3.90 6.75
CA ILE A 227 -18.23 5.13 5.94
C ILE A 227 -19.68 5.64 5.86
N VAL A 228 -20.62 4.74 5.59
CA VAL A 228 -22.05 5.09 5.53
C VAL A 228 -22.60 5.46 6.92
N THR A 229 -22.07 4.83 7.97
CA THR A 229 -22.44 5.16 9.36
C THR A 229 -21.96 6.57 9.73
N ILE A 230 -20.71 6.93 9.42
CA ILE A 230 -20.20 8.28 9.65
C ILE A 230 -21.03 9.30 8.87
N ALA A 231 -21.34 9.02 7.60
CA ALA A 231 -22.15 9.91 6.77
C ALA A 231 -23.53 10.20 7.38
N LYS A 232 -24.14 9.20 8.03
CA LYS A 232 -25.45 9.32 8.70
C LYS A 232 -25.37 10.07 10.03
N PHE A 233 -24.50 9.62 10.95
CA PHE A 233 -24.49 10.07 12.35
C PHE A 233 -23.62 11.31 12.57
N ARG A 234 -22.68 11.60 11.67
CA ARG A 234 -21.83 12.80 11.71
C ARG A 234 -21.19 12.96 13.10
N LYS A 235 -21.48 14.05 13.82
CA LYS A 235 -20.93 14.37 15.14
C LYS A 235 -21.34 13.36 16.23
N GLU A 236 -22.44 12.63 16.04
CA GLU A 236 -22.90 11.56 16.92
C GLU A 236 -22.15 10.23 16.66
N TYR A 237 -21.28 10.18 15.64
CA TYR A 237 -20.40 9.04 15.47
C TYR A 237 -19.35 8.99 16.58
N PRO A 238 -19.06 7.82 17.17
CA PRO A 238 -19.70 6.52 16.89
C PRO A 238 -21.05 6.33 17.61
N PRO A 239 -22.11 5.86 16.92
CA PRO A 239 -23.36 5.52 17.58
C PRO A 239 -23.27 4.18 18.31
N ASP A 240 -24.29 3.90 19.12
CA ASP A 240 -24.49 2.59 19.71
C ASP A 240 -24.69 1.51 18.64
N LEU A 241 -24.28 0.28 18.95
CA LEU A 241 -24.40 -0.84 18.01
C LEU A 241 -25.87 -1.09 17.61
N SER A 242 -26.80 -0.94 18.55
CA SER A 242 -28.24 -1.12 18.28
C SER A 242 -28.77 -0.07 17.30
N GLU A 243 -28.32 1.18 17.43
CA GLU A 243 -28.67 2.29 16.52
C GLU A 243 -28.09 2.10 15.13
N GLN A 244 -26.82 1.71 15.03
CA GLN A 244 -26.20 1.38 13.75
C GLN A 244 -26.96 0.25 13.05
N ILE A 245 -27.34 -0.81 13.77
CA ILE A 245 -28.11 -1.93 13.21
C ILE A 245 -29.49 -1.46 12.75
N ARG A 246 -30.21 -0.66 13.56
CA ARG A 246 -31.51 -0.11 13.20
C ARG A 246 -31.41 0.72 11.92
N PHE A 247 -30.45 1.65 11.87
CA PHE A 247 -30.22 2.49 10.69
C PHE A 247 -29.97 1.68 9.42
N ILE A 248 -29.09 0.68 9.46
CA ILE A 248 -28.79 -0.15 8.29
C ILE A 248 -30.01 -0.97 7.86
N LYS A 249 -30.78 -1.52 8.81
CA LYS A 249 -31.97 -2.33 8.50
C LYS A 249 -33.14 -1.50 7.96
N SER A 250 -33.34 -0.29 8.46
CA SER A 250 -34.46 0.58 8.08
C SER A 250 -34.18 1.39 6.81
N SER A 251 -32.93 1.41 6.32
CA SER A 251 -32.54 2.16 5.13
C SER A 251 -32.67 1.30 3.88
N SER A 252 -33.14 1.91 2.78
CA SER A 252 -33.13 1.23 1.48
C SER A 252 -31.69 1.04 0.96
N PRO A 253 -31.43 -0.02 0.18
CA PRO A 253 -30.11 -0.25 -0.41
C PRO A 253 -29.59 0.90 -1.27
N SER A 254 -30.48 1.57 -2.00
CA SER A 254 -30.17 2.74 -2.83
C SER A 254 -29.80 3.96 -2.00
N SER A 255 -30.46 4.18 -0.85
CA SER A 255 -30.13 5.26 0.08
C SER A 255 -28.73 5.06 0.69
N LEU A 256 -28.42 3.84 1.15
CA LEU A 256 -27.10 3.51 1.66
C LEU A 256 -26.02 3.63 0.56
N GLY A 257 -26.34 3.19 -0.66
CA GLY A 257 -25.46 3.34 -1.83
C GLY A 257 -25.16 4.79 -2.19
N ARG A 258 -26.16 5.67 -2.09
CA ARG A 258 -26.00 7.12 -2.28
C ARG A 258 -25.08 7.74 -1.23
N LEU A 259 -25.26 7.41 0.05
CA LEU A 259 -24.37 7.89 1.12
C LEU A 259 -22.91 7.47 0.89
N LEU A 260 -22.68 6.22 0.48
CA LEU A 260 -21.34 5.74 0.13
C LEU A 260 -20.76 6.53 -1.05
N ARG A 261 -21.53 6.69 -2.13
CA ARG A 261 -21.10 7.40 -3.34
C ARG A 261 -20.78 8.87 -3.04
N GLU A 262 -21.63 9.58 -2.32
CA GLU A 262 -21.40 10.98 -1.93
C GLU A 262 -20.15 11.13 -1.07
N SER A 263 -19.92 10.21 -0.13
CA SER A 263 -18.71 10.20 0.70
C SER A 263 -17.44 10.00 -0.14
N VAL A 264 -17.46 9.02 -1.05
CA VAL A 264 -16.32 8.75 -1.96
C VAL A 264 -16.04 9.92 -2.89
N VAL A 265 -17.08 10.51 -3.49
CA VAL A 265 -16.95 11.68 -4.37
C VAL A 265 -16.37 12.87 -3.59
N SER A 266 -16.89 13.14 -2.39
CA SER A 266 -16.40 14.24 -1.55
C SER A 266 -14.92 14.07 -1.21
N ALA A 267 -14.52 12.88 -0.74
CA ALA A 267 -13.14 12.61 -0.35
C ALA A 267 -12.17 12.74 -1.53
N LEU A 268 -12.53 12.19 -2.70
CA LEU A 268 -11.70 12.27 -3.90
C LEU A 268 -11.58 13.71 -4.42
N SER A 269 -12.69 14.45 -4.50
CA SER A 269 -12.67 15.83 -4.96
C SER A 269 -11.85 16.73 -4.03
N LYS A 270 -11.94 16.57 -2.70
CA LYS A 270 -11.12 17.29 -1.73
C LYS A 270 -9.63 16.98 -1.87
N ALA A 271 -9.31 15.72 -2.16
CA ALA A 271 -7.94 15.31 -2.48
C ALA A 271 -7.44 15.84 -3.83
N GLY A 272 -8.27 16.50 -4.65
CA GLY A 272 -7.91 16.93 -6.00
C GLY A 272 -7.80 15.78 -6.99
N LEU A 273 -8.56 14.70 -6.77
CA LEU A 273 -8.70 13.56 -7.67
C LEU A 273 -10.05 13.67 -8.42
N ASP A 274 -10.13 13.10 -9.62
CA ASP A 274 -11.34 13.11 -10.44
C ASP A 274 -12.21 11.87 -10.16
N PRO A 275 -13.39 12.02 -9.50
CA PRO A 275 -14.24 10.87 -9.16
C PRO A 275 -14.83 10.13 -10.37
N LYS A 276 -14.84 10.76 -11.55
CA LYS A 276 -15.27 10.12 -12.81
C LYS A 276 -14.18 9.22 -13.39
N LYS A 277 -12.93 9.42 -12.99
CA LYS A 277 -11.75 8.66 -13.47
C LYS A 277 -11.14 7.77 -12.40
N LEU A 278 -11.54 7.92 -11.14
CA LEU A 278 -11.21 7.05 -10.02
C LEU A 278 -12.39 6.98 -9.06
N ASN A 279 -12.96 5.80 -8.81
CA ASN A 279 -13.90 5.58 -7.71
C ASN A 279 -14.02 4.10 -7.36
N GLN A 280 -14.46 3.84 -6.13
CA GLN A 280 -14.82 2.51 -5.63
C GLN A 280 -16.15 2.60 -4.88
N THR A 281 -17.27 2.41 -5.58
CA THR A 281 -18.60 2.45 -4.95
C THR A 281 -19.33 1.11 -4.96
N SER A 282 -18.82 0.11 -5.70
CA SER A 282 -19.30 -1.27 -5.62
C SER A 282 -18.59 -2.00 -4.48
N LEU A 283 -19.35 -2.63 -3.58
CA LEU A 283 -18.76 -3.43 -2.49
C LEU A 283 -18.21 -4.76 -2.99
N PHE A 284 -17.45 -5.45 -2.15
CA PHE A 284 -16.67 -6.60 -2.60
C PHE A 284 -17.33 -7.95 -2.29
N THR A 285 -18.19 -8.02 -1.27
CA THR A 285 -18.98 -9.22 -0.94
C THR A 285 -20.38 -9.14 -1.56
N SER A 286 -20.94 -10.28 -1.96
CA SER A 286 -22.25 -10.34 -2.62
C SER A 286 -23.36 -9.80 -1.73
N ARG A 287 -23.36 -10.16 -0.44
CA ARG A 287 -24.37 -9.70 0.51
C ARG A 287 -24.25 -8.20 0.77
N ALA A 288 -23.03 -7.67 0.90
CA ALA A 288 -22.86 -6.23 1.09
C ALA A 288 -23.32 -5.43 -0.14
N LYS A 289 -23.12 -5.93 -1.37
CA LYS A 289 -23.68 -5.29 -2.59
C LYS A 289 -25.20 -5.20 -2.58
N GLN A 290 -25.89 -6.18 -1.98
CA GLN A 290 -27.34 -6.16 -1.84
C GLN A 290 -27.81 -5.18 -0.76
N ILE A 291 -27.02 -5.00 0.30
CA ILE A 291 -27.34 -4.06 1.39
C ILE A 291 -27.01 -2.62 1.00
N VAL A 292 -25.90 -2.40 0.30
CA VAL A 292 -25.42 -1.08 -0.14
C VAL A 292 -25.26 -1.13 -1.66
N GLN A 293 -26.26 -0.61 -2.37
CA GLN A 293 -26.32 -0.68 -3.83
C GLN A 293 -25.40 0.37 -4.45
N GLY A 294 -24.18 -0.05 -4.81
CA GLY A 294 -23.18 0.79 -5.46
C GLY A 294 -23.45 1.10 -6.93
N SER A 295 -22.69 2.06 -7.50
CA SER A 295 -22.82 2.53 -8.89
C SER A 295 -21.66 2.11 -9.82
N GLY A 296 -20.85 1.13 -9.41
CA GLY A 296 -19.69 0.65 -10.19
C GLY A 296 -18.34 1.15 -9.64
N SER A 297 -17.26 0.87 -10.38
CA SER A 297 -15.90 1.25 -9.98
C SER A 297 -15.05 1.47 -11.23
N THR A 298 -14.28 2.56 -11.23
CA THR A 298 -13.39 2.93 -12.35
C THR A 298 -12.07 3.46 -11.80
N ALA A 299 -11.01 3.34 -12.58
CA ALA A 299 -9.70 3.90 -12.32
C ALA A 299 -8.97 4.14 -13.63
N ASN A 300 -8.03 5.07 -13.65
CA ASN A 300 -6.95 5.10 -14.62
C ASN A 300 -5.61 5.24 -13.89
N VAL A 301 -4.51 4.88 -14.57
CA VAL A 301 -3.19 4.86 -13.93
C VAL A 301 -2.71 6.27 -13.56
N HIS A 302 -3.15 7.31 -14.27
CA HIS A 302 -2.85 8.70 -13.92
C HIS A 302 -3.40 9.08 -12.54
N GLN A 303 -4.70 8.88 -12.29
CA GLN A 303 -5.32 9.18 -11.00
C GLN A 303 -4.73 8.33 -9.85
N LEU A 304 -4.36 7.08 -10.14
CA LEU A 304 -3.68 6.23 -9.17
C LEU A 304 -2.30 6.77 -8.77
N ILE A 305 -1.49 7.22 -9.73
CA ILE A 305 -0.22 7.89 -9.44
C ILE A 305 -0.45 9.19 -8.65
N THR A 306 -1.44 10.01 -9.04
CA THR A 306 -1.78 11.24 -8.31
C THR A 306 -2.12 10.95 -6.85
N LEU A 307 -2.92 9.90 -6.60
CA LEU A 307 -3.29 9.49 -5.25
C LEU A 307 -2.07 9.12 -4.42
N MET A 308 -1.19 8.26 -4.94
CA MET A 308 0.03 7.84 -4.21
C MET A 308 1.00 8.99 -4.02
N TYR A 309 1.09 9.91 -4.98
CA TYR A 309 1.95 11.08 -4.88
C TYR A 309 1.49 12.05 -3.79
N LYS A 310 0.17 12.30 -3.73
CA LYS A 310 -0.43 13.10 -2.65
C LYS A 310 -0.29 12.41 -1.29
N MET A 311 -0.42 11.08 -1.24
CA MET A 311 -0.15 10.33 -0.01
C MET A 311 1.30 10.51 0.42
N GLU A 312 2.25 10.36 -0.49
CA GLU A 312 3.68 10.44 -0.21
C GLU A 312 4.11 11.81 0.33
N THR A 313 3.48 12.87 -0.17
CA THR A 313 3.75 14.26 0.24
C THR A 313 2.93 14.72 1.44
N GLY A 314 2.10 13.85 2.03
CA GLY A 314 1.24 14.20 3.17
C GLY A 314 0.01 15.04 2.84
N ASN A 315 -0.29 15.23 1.54
CA ASN A 315 -1.33 16.13 1.03
C ASN A 315 -2.55 15.38 0.47
N LEU A 316 -2.72 14.09 0.75
CA LEU A 316 -3.91 13.35 0.32
C LEU A 316 -5.14 13.72 1.16
N ILE A 317 -4.94 13.86 2.47
CA ILE A 317 -5.95 14.30 3.44
C ILE A 317 -5.28 15.27 4.40
N ASP A 318 -4.36 14.74 5.22
CA ASP A 318 -3.44 15.43 6.10
C ASP A 318 -2.22 14.52 6.37
N GLN A 319 -1.21 15.03 7.08
CA GLN A 319 0.02 14.28 7.35
C GLN A 319 -0.24 12.97 8.10
N PHE A 320 -1.09 12.99 9.14
CA PHE A 320 -1.38 11.80 9.93
C PHE A 320 -2.05 10.72 9.09
N SER A 321 -3.10 11.08 8.37
CA SER A 321 -3.92 10.16 7.59
C SER A 321 -3.15 9.60 6.39
N SER A 322 -2.33 10.43 5.75
CA SER A 322 -1.47 10.02 4.65
C SER A 322 -0.38 9.04 5.11
N LEU A 323 0.27 9.34 6.25
CA LEU A 323 1.27 8.44 6.84
C LEU A 323 0.64 7.13 7.31
N ALA A 324 -0.56 7.18 7.90
CA ALA A 324 -1.32 5.99 8.28
C ALA A 324 -1.61 5.08 7.08
N LEU A 325 -2.08 5.66 5.97
CA LEU A 325 -2.34 4.92 4.74
C LEU A 325 -1.04 4.34 4.14
N LYS A 326 0.05 5.12 4.13
CA LYS A 326 1.37 4.65 3.70
C LYS A 326 1.82 3.43 4.52
N LYS A 327 1.73 3.50 5.86
CA LYS A 327 2.07 2.37 6.75
C LYS A 327 1.20 1.14 6.50
N LEU A 328 -0.10 1.30 6.25
CA LEU A 328 -1.00 0.18 5.92
C LEU A 328 -0.61 -0.50 4.57
N LEU A 329 -0.19 0.28 3.57
CA LEU A 329 0.25 -0.24 2.27
C LEU A 329 1.61 -0.94 2.34
N TYR A 330 2.48 -0.52 3.26
CA TYR A 330 3.74 -1.23 3.55
C TYR A 330 3.49 -2.58 4.25
N SER A 331 2.50 -2.60 5.14
CA SER A 331 2.11 -3.74 5.97
C SER A 331 1.45 -4.91 5.21
N THR A 332 1.67 -5.06 3.90
CA THR A 332 1.04 -6.09 3.08
C THR A 332 1.34 -7.53 3.53
N GLN A 333 0.30 -8.39 3.60
CA GLN A 333 0.44 -9.78 4.05
C GLN A 333 1.35 -10.61 3.13
N LYS A 334 1.26 -10.45 1.81
CA LYS A 334 2.14 -11.12 0.84
C LYS A 334 2.52 -10.15 -0.27
N ARG A 335 3.81 -10.12 -0.63
CA ARG A 335 4.25 -9.52 -1.89
C ARG A 335 3.81 -10.46 -3.01
N ILE A 336 2.95 -9.98 -3.90
CA ILE A 336 2.45 -10.71 -5.08
C ILE A 336 2.51 -9.78 -6.29
N ARG A 337 2.49 -10.33 -7.51
CA ARG A 337 2.43 -9.56 -8.76
C ARG A 337 3.61 -8.59 -8.85
N TYR A 338 3.36 -7.30 -9.04
CA TYR A 338 4.42 -6.31 -9.15
C TYR A 338 5.36 -6.32 -7.93
N ALA A 339 4.81 -6.48 -6.72
CA ALA A 339 5.60 -6.47 -5.49
C ALA A 339 6.42 -7.75 -5.26
N SER A 340 6.15 -8.85 -5.96
CA SER A 340 6.91 -10.11 -5.84
C SER A 340 8.09 -10.22 -6.79
N ALA A 341 8.50 -9.13 -7.42
CA ALA A 341 9.73 -9.11 -8.21
C ALA A 341 10.95 -9.24 -7.28
N ASP A 342 11.82 -10.22 -7.54
CA ASP A 342 13.05 -10.45 -6.79
C ASP A 342 13.96 -9.20 -6.75
N SER A 343 13.94 -8.40 -7.82
CA SER A 343 14.68 -7.13 -7.86
C SER A 343 14.25 -6.11 -6.80
N LEU A 344 13.10 -6.31 -6.16
CA LEU A 344 12.55 -5.48 -5.09
C LEU A 344 12.77 -6.05 -3.69
N ASP A 345 13.49 -7.17 -3.53
CA ASP A 345 13.68 -7.83 -2.23
C ASP A 345 14.33 -6.93 -1.17
N ARG A 346 15.17 -5.99 -1.63
CA ARG A 346 15.87 -5.00 -0.78
C ARG A 346 15.12 -3.68 -0.66
N ALA A 347 14.09 -3.47 -1.48
CA ALA A 347 13.33 -2.23 -1.51
C ALA A 347 12.17 -2.27 -0.51
N ALA A 348 11.88 -1.13 0.12
CA ALA A 348 10.60 -0.94 0.79
C ALA A 348 9.52 -0.72 -0.28
N VAL A 349 8.45 -1.51 -0.20
CA VAL A 349 7.38 -1.56 -1.21
C VAL A 349 6.04 -1.30 -0.53
N TYR A 350 5.45 -0.15 -0.84
CA TYR A 350 4.13 0.27 -0.36
C TYR A 350 3.12 0.01 -1.46
N TYR A 351 2.28 -1.01 -1.30
CA TYR A 351 1.68 -1.65 -2.47
C TYR A 351 0.24 -2.12 -2.26
N LYS A 352 -0.52 -2.11 -3.37
CA LYS A 352 -1.78 -2.83 -3.49
C LYS A 352 -1.92 -3.41 -4.89
N ALA A 353 -2.59 -4.55 -4.99
CA ALA A 353 -3.07 -5.07 -6.27
C ALA A 353 -4.55 -5.43 -6.26
N GLY A 354 -5.07 -5.60 -7.47
CA GLY A 354 -6.41 -6.06 -7.77
C GLY A 354 -6.40 -6.95 -9.01
N SER A 355 -7.36 -7.85 -9.09
CA SER A 355 -7.56 -8.72 -10.25
C SER A 355 -9.04 -8.90 -10.50
N LEU A 356 -9.43 -8.93 -11.76
CA LEU A 356 -10.75 -9.31 -12.23
C LEU A 356 -10.54 -10.15 -13.49
N PHE A 357 -10.77 -11.46 -13.39
CA PHE A 357 -10.66 -12.35 -14.54
C PHE A 357 -11.91 -13.21 -14.64
N SER A 358 -12.25 -13.60 -15.87
CA SER A 358 -13.35 -14.49 -16.17
C SER A 358 -13.03 -15.36 -17.37
N CYS A 359 -13.66 -16.53 -17.39
CA CYS A 359 -13.47 -17.56 -18.41
C CYS A 359 -14.71 -17.61 -19.28
N ASN A 360 -14.53 -17.74 -20.60
CA ASN A 360 -15.61 -18.07 -21.51
C ASN A 360 -15.98 -19.56 -21.33
N PRO A 361 -17.20 -19.90 -20.89
CA PRO A 361 -17.60 -21.29 -20.67
C PRO A 361 -17.69 -22.11 -21.97
N GLN A 362 -17.76 -21.47 -23.14
CA GLN A 362 -17.83 -22.14 -24.44
C GLN A 362 -16.47 -22.61 -24.97
N GLN A 363 -15.35 -22.24 -24.32
CA GLN A 363 -14.02 -22.66 -24.77
C GLN A 363 -13.61 -24.00 -24.15
N LEU A 364 -13.11 -24.91 -25.00
CA LEU A 364 -12.68 -26.26 -24.60
C LEU A 364 -11.38 -26.28 -23.77
N GLN A 365 -10.57 -25.22 -23.82
CA GLN A 365 -9.32 -25.17 -23.06
C GLN A 365 -9.56 -24.79 -21.58
N PRO A 366 -8.84 -25.44 -20.65
CA PRO A 366 -8.96 -25.13 -19.23
C PRO A 366 -8.56 -23.68 -18.94
N CYS A 367 -9.40 -22.99 -18.17
CA CYS A 367 -9.12 -21.64 -17.71
C CYS A 367 -8.46 -21.67 -16.33
N HIS A 368 -7.32 -21.00 -16.19
CA HIS A 368 -6.58 -20.95 -14.93
C HIS A 368 -6.69 -19.58 -14.24
N ARG A 369 -6.34 -19.55 -12.94
CA ARG A 369 -6.30 -18.30 -12.18
C ARG A 369 -5.39 -17.29 -12.88
N TYR A 370 -5.91 -16.08 -13.07
CA TYR A 370 -5.20 -14.97 -13.73
C TYR A 370 -4.84 -15.22 -15.20
N GLN A 371 -5.52 -16.17 -15.84
CA GLN A 371 -5.41 -16.49 -17.27
C GLN A 371 -6.79 -16.46 -17.93
N GLY A 372 -7.60 -15.45 -17.59
CA GLY A 372 -8.97 -15.36 -18.08
C GLY A 372 -9.04 -15.32 -19.62
N THR A 373 -10.08 -15.93 -20.17
CA THR A 373 -10.29 -16.03 -21.62
C THR A 373 -11.36 -15.09 -22.15
N LYS A 374 -12.11 -14.43 -21.25
CA LYS A 374 -13.07 -13.35 -21.54
C LYS A 374 -12.61 -12.00 -20.98
N THR A 375 -12.06 -12.02 -19.78
CA THR A 375 -11.47 -10.83 -19.12
C THR A 375 -10.28 -11.31 -18.32
N ASN A 376 -9.17 -10.59 -18.33
CA ASN A 376 -8.00 -10.89 -17.51
C ASN A 376 -7.34 -9.61 -16.98
N GLN A 377 -8.17 -8.73 -16.41
CA GLN A 377 -7.75 -7.46 -15.85
C GLN A 377 -6.89 -7.67 -14.60
N MET A 378 -5.67 -7.15 -14.64
CA MET A 378 -4.70 -7.21 -13.56
C MET A 378 -4.20 -5.82 -13.24
N ASN A 379 -4.20 -5.43 -11.96
CA ASN A 379 -3.85 -4.09 -11.53
C ASN A 379 -2.83 -4.14 -10.40
N SER A 380 -1.86 -3.23 -10.42
CA SER A 380 -0.88 -3.04 -9.34
C SER A 380 -0.56 -1.56 -9.20
N ILE A 381 -0.40 -1.13 -7.96
CA ILE A 381 0.11 0.19 -7.62
C ILE A 381 1.15 0.02 -6.53
N ALA A 382 2.30 0.67 -6.68
CA ALA A 382 3.39 0.58 -5.73
C ALA A 382 4.17 1.89 -5.65
N LEU A 383 4.55 2.29 -4.44
CA LEU A 383 5.67 3.20 -4.19
C LEU A 383 6.87 2.34 -3.78
N ILE A 384 8.03 2.65 -4.35
CA ILE A 384 9.28 1.93 -4.17
C ILE A 384 10.32 2.86 -3.56
N GLU A 385 10.96 2.40 -2.50
CA GLU A 385 12.10 3.03 -1.84
C GLU A 385 13.25 2.02 -1.82
N ASP A 386 14.26 2.19 -2.69
CA ASP A 386 15.36 1.23 -2.85
C ASP A 386 16.74 1.88 -2.60
N PRO A 387 17.60 1.27 -1.76
CA PRO A 387 17.24 0.23 -0.79
C PRO A 387 16.30 0.77 0.29
N ALA A 388 15.63 -0.14 1.00
CA ALA A 388 14.91 0.22 2.22
C ALA A 388 15.83 0.97 3.21
N ARG A 389 15.24 1.83 4.06
CA ARG A 389 15.89 2.68 5.10
C ARG A 389 16.69 3.86 4.56
N ALA A 390 17.55 3.62 3.57
CA ALA A 390 18.38 4.65 2.96
C ALA A 390 18.16 4.72 1.43
N PRO A 391 16.94 5.07 0.99
CA PRO A 391 16.57 5.01 -0.42
C PRO A 391 17.36 6.01 -1.26
N ARG A 392 18.02 5.49 -2.30
CA ARG A 392 18.71 6.23 -3.36
C ARG A 392 17.96 6.24 -4.68
N LEU A 393 16.91 5.42 -4.76
CA LEU A 393 15.96 5.37 -5.86
C LEU A 393 14.57 5.40 -5.23
N ARG A 394 13.72 6.32 -5.68
CA ARG A 394 12.32 6.43 -5.24
C ARG A 394 11.42 6.65 -6.43
N TYR A 395 10.42 5.81 -6.61
CA TYR A 395 9.44 5.99 -7.68
C TYR A 395 8.10 5.36 -7.33
N ILE A 396 7.05 5.89 -7.94
CA ILE A 396 5.69 5.35 -7.88
C ILE A 396 5.37 4.75 -9.24
N VAL A 397 4.70 3.61 -9.26
CA VAL A 397 4.24 2.92 -10.46
C VAL A 397 2.80 2.47 -10.30
N ALA A 398 1.99 2.72 -11.32
CA ALA A 398 0.66 2.16 -11.47
C ALA A 398 0.63 1.38 -12.79
N LEU A 399 0.21 0.13 -12.74
CA LEU A 399 0.20 -0.80 -13.86
C LEU A 399 -1.16 -1.50 -13.94
N SER A 400 -1.73 -1.54 -15.13
CA SER A 400 -2.96 -2.24 -15.45
C SER A 400 -2.80 -2.96 -16.79
N THR A 401 -3.09 -4.26 -16.83
CA THR A 401 -3.08 -5.06 -18.08
C THR A 401 -4.39 -5.81 -18.22
N ASP A 402 -4.82 -6.05 -19.45
CA ASP A 402 -5.88 -7.00 -19.77
C ASP A 402 -5.41 -7.89 -20.92
N ILE A 403 -4.62 -8.92 -20.58
CA ILE A 403 -4.00 -9.82 -21.56
C ILE A 403 -4.58 -11.21 -21.33
N LEU A 404 -5.42 -11.66 -22.26
CA LEU A 404 -6.13 -12.92 -22.15
C LEU A 404 -5.14 -14.10 -22.20
N ARG A 405 -5.51 -15.21 -21.55
CA ARG A 405 -4.80 -16.51 -21.57
C ARG A 405 -3.36 -16.51 -21.02
N GLN A 406 -2.79 -15.35 -20.72
CA GLN A 406 -1.48 -15.25 -20.07
C GLN A 406 -1.63 -15.11 -18.56
N ASN A 407 -0.70 -15.67 -17.79
CA ASN A 407 -0.67 -15.46 -16.35
C ASN A 407 -0.25 -14.02 -16.03
N SER A 408 -1.23 -13.12 -15.92
CA SER A 408 -0.98 -11.70 -15.70
C SER A 408 -0.34 -11.41 -14.34
N SER A 409 -0.43 -12.34 -13.37
CA SER A 409 0.28 -12.21 -12.09
C SER A 409 1.79 -12.34 -12.26
N VAL A 410 2.24 -13.33 -13.03
CA VAL A 410 3.66 -13.53 -13.35
C VAL A 410 4.16 -12.39 -14.24
N LEU A 411 3.36 -11.98 -15.23
CA LEU A 411 3.69 -10.86 -16.09
C LEU A 411 3.98 -9.57 -15.29
N HIS A 412 3.13 -9.23 -14.31
CA HIS A 412 3.36 -8.06 -13.46
C HIS A 412 4.68 -8.13 -12.68
N ALA A 413 5.08 -9.32 -12.19
CA ALA A 413 6.36 -9.51 -11.53
C ALA A 413 7.55 -9.36 -12.50
N GLN A 414 7.43 -9.91 -13.71
CA GLN A 414 8.45 -9.78 -14.76
C GLN A 414 8.61 -8.32 -15.19
N LEU A 415 7.50 -7.60 -15.40
CA LEU A 415 7.52 -6.17 -15.72
C LEU A 415 8.11 -5.35 -14.58
N ALA A 416 7.85 -5.70 -13.32
CA ALA A 416 8.50 -5.05 -12.18
C ALA A 416 10.02 -5.21 -12.22
N ASN A 417 10.55 -6.40 -12.54
CA ASN A 417 12.00 -6.61 -12.71
C ASN A 417 12.59 -5.74 -13.83
N VAL A 418 11.92 -5.67 -14.98
CA VAL A 418 12.36 -4.85 -16.12
C VAL A 418 12.31 -3.35 -15.79
N VAL A 419 11.18 -2.88 -15.25
CA VAL A 419 10.99 -1.47 -14.87
C VAL A 419 11.98 -1.07 -13.78
N HIS A 420 12.17 -1.89 -12.76
CA HIS A 420 13.08 -1.57 -11.67
C HIS A 420 14.54 -1.47 -12.16
N LYS A 421 14.98 -2.38 -13.04
CA LYS A 421 16.30 -2.30 -13.69
C LYS A 421 16.44 -1.04 -14.55
N PHE A 422 15.39 -0.68 -15.27
CA PHE A 422 15.34 0.57 -16.04
C PHE A 422 15.48 1.80 -15.14
N MET A 423 14.70 1.88 -14.06
CA MET A 423 14.73 3.00 -13.11
C MET A 423 16.11 3.14 -12.43
N LYS A 424 16.75 2.02 -12.07
CA LYS A 424 18.15 2.02 -11.55
C LYS A 424 19.12 2.66 -12.53
N ARG A 425 19.06 2.28 -13.82
CA ARG A 425 19.92 2.86 -14.86
C ARG A 425 19.65 4.35 -15.02
N ARG A 426 18.37 4.73 -15.17
CA ARG A 426 17.96 6.13 -15.33
C ARG A 426 18.45 7.00 -14.16
N SER A 427 18.30 6.55 -12.92
CA SER A 427 18.78 7.29 -11.74
C SER A 427 20.29 7.53 -11.77
N VAL A 428 21.10 6.54 -12.18
CA VAL A 428 22.56 6.71 -12.34
C VAL A 428 22.89 7.74 -13.42
N PHE A 429 22.21 7.68 -14.57
CA PHE A 429 22.43 8.64 -15.66
C PHE A 429 22.00 10.07 -15.29
N SER A 430 20.82 10.24 -14.69
CA SER A 430 20.30 11.55 -14.27
C SER A 430 21.18 12.22 -13.22
N ASN A 431 21.81 11.44 -12.34
CA ASN A 431 22.70 11.93 -11.30
C ASN A 431 24.17 12.08 -11.74
N HIS A 432 24.49 11.81 -13.00
CA HIS A 432 25.86 11.93 -13.49
C HIS A 432 26.31 13.42 -13.48
N PRO A 433 27.46 13.79 -12.89
CA PRO A 433 27.87 15.19 -12.69
C PRO A 433 27.88 16.04 -13.97
N ARG A 434 28.29 15.45 -15.10
CA ARG A 434 28.24 16.13 -16.41
C ARG A 434 26.82 16.43 -16.89
N ILE A 435 25.86 15.54 -16.64
CA ILE A 435 24.45 15.73 -17.01
C ILE A 435 23.82 16.79 -16.12
N LEU A 436 24.09 16.75 -14.81
CA LEU A 436 23.66 17.80 -13.88
C LEU A 436 24.23 19.18 -14.25
N ALA A 437 25.50 19.24 -14.66
CA ALA A 437 26.13 20.48 -15.12
C ALA A 437 25.51 21.01 -16.43
N LEU A 438 25.14 20.12 -17.36
CA LEU A 438 24.45 20.51 -18.59
C LEU A 438 23.02 20.99 -18.31
N ARG A 439 22.28 20.33 -17.41
CA ARG A 439 20.93 20.76 -17.00
C ARG A 439 20.94 22.11 -16.30
N ARG A 440 21.89 22.37 -15.41
CA ARG A 440 22.05 23.69 -14.77
C ARG A 440 22.37 24.82 -15.75
N LYS A 441 22.95 24.49 -16.91
CA LYS A 441 23.26 25.44 -17.98
C LYS A 441 22.12 25.63 -18.98
N ALA A 442 21.18 24.69 -19.05
CA ALA A 442 19.99 24.86 -19.87
C ALA A 442 19.04 25.86 -19.19
N LYS A 443 18.85 27.04 -19.79
CA LYS A 443 17.83 27.98 -19.34
C LYS A 443 16.44 27.30 -19.43
N PRO A 444 15.53 27.56 -18.47
CA PRO A 444 14.14 27.15 -18.65
C PRO A 444 13.64 27.80 -19.95
N ILE A 445 13.10 26.99 -20.85
CA ILE A 445 12.33 27.51 -21.97
C ILE A 445 11.07 28.10 -21.34
N GLU A 446 10.95 29.42 -21.35
CA GLU A 446 9.69 30.10 -21.00
C GLU A 446 8.60 29.52 -21.90
N ALA A 447 7.61 28.88 -21.29
CA ALA A 447 6.42 28.46 -21.99
C ALA A 447 5.71 29.75 -22.44
N TYR A 448 5.65 29.98 -23.75
CA TYR A 448 4.76 30.99 -24.31
C TYR A 448 3.31 30.56 -24.05
N ASP A 449 2.51 31.50 -23.52
CA ASP A 449 1.10 31.39 -23.15
C ASP A 449 0.19 30.78 -24.23
#